data_AF-A0A533ZA10-F1
#
_entry.id   AF-A0A533ZA10-F1
#
_cell.length_a   1.000
_cell.length_b   1.000
_cell.length_c   1.000
_cell.angle_alpha   90.00
_cell.angle_beta   90.00
_cell.angle_gamma   90.00
#
_symmetry.space_group_name_H-M   'P 1'
#
loop_
_entity.id
_entity.type
_entity.pdbx_description
1 polymer ?
#
loop_
_entity_poly.entity_id
_entity_poly.type
_entity_poly.pdbx_seq_one_letter_code
_entity_poly.pdbx_strand_id
1 'polypeptide(L)'
;GVCQLAQFRAFLERRAAIAAQYHDAFGHTGLGLPAVPPGRTHVFYRYVVKLPRAASPSRSLEALLTRLERRGVQCRRPVFRPLHRYLGLNGYPNSEEAFETALSVP
;
A
#
# COMPACT_ATOMS: atom_id res chain seq x y z
N GLY A 1 1.15 -11.32 23.89
CA GLY A 1 2.54 -11.13 23.40
C GLY A 1 3.21 -12.45 23.10
N VAL A 2 3.55 -13.23 24.14
CA VAL A 2 4.33 -14.48 24.01
C VAL A 2 3.66 -15.52 23.09
N CYS A 3 2.35 -15.77 23.25
CA CYS A 3 1.64 -16.72 22.37
C CYS A 3 1.66 -16.32 20.89
N GLN A 4 1.65 -15.02 20.58
CA GLN A 4 1.73 -14.51 19.21
C GLN A 4 3.15 -14.68 18.64
N LEU A 5 4.17 -14.45 19.47
CA LEU A 5 5.57 -14.65 19.08
C LEU A 5 5.84 -16.12 18.73
N ALA A 6 5.25 -17.07 19.47
CA ALA A 6 5.34 -18.49 19.16
C ALA A 6 4.76 -18.85 17.78
N GLN A 7 3.80 -18.06 17.28
CA GLN A 7 3.16 -18.23 15.96
C GLN A 7 3.75 -17.34 14.87
N PHE A 8 4.80 -16.57 15.18
CA PHE A 8 5.31 -15.52 14.29
C PHE A 8 5.66 -16.03 12.90
N ARG A 9 6.32 -17.20 12.81
CA ARG A 9 6.68 -17.81 11.53
C ARG A 9 5.45 -18.11 10.67
N ALA A 10 4.42 -18.72 11.26
CA ALA A 10 3.18 -19.02 10.54
C ALA A 10 2.47 -17.76 10.04
N PHE A 11 2.52 -16.66 10.82
CA PHE A 11 1.98 -15.37 10.36
C PHE A 11 2.76 -14.78 9.18
N LEU A 12 4.10 -14.88 9.20
CA LEU A 12 4.91 -14.43 8.08
C LEU A 12 4.64 -15.25 6.82
N GLU A 13 4.57 -16.57 6.93
CA GLU A 13 4.27 -17.48 5.82
C GLU A 13 2.88 -17.18 5.23
N ARG A 14 1.87 -16.96 6.10
CA ARG A 14 0.53 -16.59 5.64
C ARG A 14 0.50 -15.24 4.94
N ARG A 15 1.22 -14.23 5.46
CA ARG A 15 1.33 -12.90 4.83
C ARG A 15 2.02 -12.98 3.48
N ALA A 16 3.09 -13.76 3.36
CA ALA A 16 3.77 -13.99 2.08
C ALA A 16 2.84 -14.66 1.06
N ALA A 17 2.05 -15.66 1.47
CA ALA A 17 1.07 -16.29 0.59
C ALA A 17 -0.03 -15.33 0.11
N ILE A 18 -0.54 -14.45 0.99
CA ILE A 18 -1.51 -13.41 0.59
C ILE A 18 -0.87 -12.41 -0.37
N ALA A 19 0.35 -11.97 -0.09
CA ALA A 19 1.07 -11.05 -0.95
C ALA A 19 1.31 -11.63 -2.36
N ALA A 20 1.63 -12.93 -2.47
CA ALA A 20 1.75 -13.62 -3.75
C ALA A 20 0.42 -13.61 -4.52
N GLN A 21 -0.71 -13.90 -3.86
CA GLN A 21 -2.03 -13.83 -4.48
C GLN A 21 -2.36 -12.43 -5.03
N TYR A 22 -2.03 -11.37 -4.28
CA TYR A 22 -2.19 -10.01 -4.78
C TYR A 22 -1.24 -9.69 -5.93
N HIS A 23 -0.02 -10.21 -5.91
CA HIS A 23 0.94 -10.01 -6.98
C HIS A 23 0.42 -10.58 -8.30
N ASP A 24 -0.06 -11.82 -8.27
CA ASP A 24 -0.62 -12.50 -9.43
C ASP A 24 -1.91 -11.80 -9.92
N ALA A 25 -2.82 -11.49 -9.00
CA ALA A 25 -4.09 -10.85 -9.32
C ALA A 25 -3.93 -9.42 -9.89
N PHE A 26 -2.90 -8.69 -9.47
CA PHE A 26 -2.68 -7.32 -9.96
C PHE A 26 -1.65 -7.22 -11.08
N GLY A 27 -0.92 -8.29 -11.41
CA GLY A 27 0.16 -8.30 -12.42
C GLY A 27 -0.25 -7.77 -13.80
N HIS A 28 -1.54 -7.86 -14.15
CA HIS A 28 -2.08 -7.40 -15.44
C HIS A 28 -2.77 -6.03 -15.39
N THR A 29 -2.83 -5.38 -14.22
CA THR A 29 -3.65 -4.17 -13.99
C THR A 29 -2.91 -2.85 -14.26
N GLY A 30 -1.61 -2.91 -14.57
CA GLY A 30 -0.75 -1.73 -14.74
C GLY A 30 -0.44 -0.98 -13.43
N LEU A 31 -0.82 -1.53 -12.28
CA LEU A 31 -0.45 -1.02 -10.97
C LEU A 31 1.05 -1.23 -10.70
N GLY A 32 1.68 -0.27 -10.06
CA GLY A 32 3.02 -0.48 -9.50
C GLY A 32 2.93 -1.42 -8.30
N LEU A 33 3.46 -2.63 -8.42
CA LEU A 33 3.43 -3.63 -7.35
C LEU A 33 4.59 -3.40 -6.36
N PRO A 34 4.44 -3.81 -5.09
CA PRO A 34 5.53 -3.73 -4.12
C PRO A 34 6.70 -4.61 -4.57
N ALA A 35 7.89 -4.02 -4.65
CA ALA A 35 9.12 -4.72 -4.98
C ALA A 35 9.87 -5.15 -3.71
N VAL A 36 10.50 -6.32 -3.75
CA VAL A 36 11.39 -6.81 -2.70
C VAL A 36 12.82 -6.83 -3.25
N PRO A 37 13.72 -5.93 -2.79
CA PRO A 37 15.10 -5.91 -3.26
C PRO A 37 15.84 -7.23 -2.95
N PRO A 38 16.82 -7.64 -3.78
CA PRO A 38 17.65 -8.80 -3.50
C PRO A 38 18.28 -8.76 -2.10
N GLY A 39 18.33 -9.93 -1.43
CA GLY A 39 18.88 -10.04 -0.07
C GLY A 39 17.99 -9.46 1.03
N ARG A 40 16.73 -9.08 0.73
CA ARG A 40 15.75 -8.61 1.73
C ARG A 40 14.55 -9.53 1.78
N THR A 41 13.98 -9.66 2.98
CA THR A 41 12.69 -10.29 3.20
C THR A 41 11.67 -9.21 3.55
N HIS A 42 10.54 -9.21 2.87
CA HIS A 42 9.44 -8.30 3.17
C HIS A 42 8.38 -9.02 4.00
N VAL A 43 8.03 -8.47 5.17
CA VAL A 43 7.06 -9.08 6.09
C VAL A 43 5.61 -8.81 5.70
N PHE A 44 5.38 -7.93 4.72
CA PHE A 44 4.06 -7.51 4.25
C PHE A 44 3.14 -7.12 5.40
N TYR A 45 3.61 -6.22 6.28
CA TYR A 45 2.76 -5.58 7.27
C TYR A 45 1.55 -4.91 6.57
N ARG A 46 1.82 -4.29 5.42
CA ARG A 46 0.84 -3.78 4.45
C ARG A 46 1.25 -4.23 3.06
N TYR A 47 0.28 -4.48 2.19
CA TYR A 47 0.51 -4.64 0.75
C TYR A 47 0.15 -3.32 0.06
N VAL A 48 1.15 -2.57 -0.38
CA VAL A 48 0.98 -1.22 -0.92
C VAL A 48 1.22 -1.26 -2.43
N VAL A 49 0.20 -0.86 -3.20
CA VAL A 49 0.29 -0.67 -4.65
C VAL A 49 0.36 0.81 -4.99
N LYS A 50 1.02 1.12 -6.11
CA LYS A 50 1.07 2.47 -6.68
C LYS A 50 0.04 2.58 -7.80
N LEU A 51 -0.90 3.50 -7.64
CA LEU A 51 -1.84 3.87 -8.69
C LEU A 51 -1.16 4.78 -9.72
N PRO A 52 -1.60 4.78 -10.99
CA PRO A 52 -1.26 5.85 -11.93
C PRO A 52 -1.68 7.22 -11.37
N ARG A 53 -0.97 8.29 -11.75
CA ARG A 53 -1.38 9.65 -11.39
C ARG A 53 -2.80 9.92 -11.89
N ALA A 54 -3.60 10.54 -11.03
CA ALA A 54 -4.99 10.83 -11.34
C ALA A 54 -5.09 11.82 -12.50
N ALA A 55 -5.77 11.43 -13.57
CA ALA A 55 -6.05 12.31 -14.71
C ALA A 55 -7.25 13.24 -14.48
N SER A 56 -7.97 13.10 -13.36
CA SER A 56 -9.13 13.92 -12.98
C SER A 56 -9.47 13.70 -11.49
N PRO A 57 -10.10 14.66 -10.78
CA PRO A 57 -10.53 14.50 -9.40
C PRO A 57 -11.40 13.25 -9.12
N SER A 58 -12.23 12.84 -10.09
CA SER A 58 -13.06 11.62 -9.98
C SER A 58 -12.25 10.31 -10.07
N ARG A 59 -11.00 10.39 -10.51
CA ARG A 59 -10.02 9.30 -10.57
C ARG A 59 -8.91 9.44 -9.51
N SER A 60 -9.11 10.31 -8.52
CA SER A 60 -8.21 10.45 -7.37
C SER A 60 -8.19 9.21 -6.48
N LEU A 61 -7.14 9.09 -5.65
CA LEU A 61 -7.04 8.05 -4.63
C LEU A 61 -8.22 8.12 -3.63
N GLU A 62 -8.64 9.32 -3.25
CA GLU A 62 -9.82 9.58 -2.42
C GLU A 62 -11.09 9.00 -3.03
N ALA A 63 -11.36 9.32 -4.29
CA ALA A 63 -12.53 8.82 -4.99
C ALA A 63 -12.52 7.29 -5.08
N LEU A 64 -11.34 6.69 -5.29
CA LEU A 64 -11.18 5.24 -5.29
C LEU A 64 -11.44 4.63 -3.90
N LEU A 65 -10.89 5.22 -2.83
CA LEU A 65 -11.09 4.76 -1.45
C LEU A 65 -12.58 4.75 -1.10
N THR A 66 -13.30 5.85 -1.35
CA THR A 66 -14.75 5.92 -1.13
C THR A 66 -15.52 4.88 -1.94
N ARG A 67 -15.09 4.60 -3.18
CA ARG A 67 -15.73 3.58 -4.03
C ARG A 67 -15.49 2.15 -3.52
N LEU A 68 -14.29 1.86 -3.02
CA LEU A 68 -13.94 0.56 -2.45
C LEU A 68 -14.65 0.33 -1.12
N GLU A 69 -14.70 1.35 -0.26
CA GLU A 69 -15.40 1.31 1.02
C GLU A 69 -16.90 1.03 0.85
N ARG A 70 -17.56 1.70 -0.12
CA ARG A 70 -18.96 1.41 -0.48
C ARG A 70 -19.21 -0.02 -0.96
N ARG A 71 -18.15 -0.74 -1.36
CA ARG A 71 -18.19 -2.15 -1.76
C ARG A 71 -17.70 -3.09 -0.66
N GLY A 72 -17.49 -2.59 0.56
CA GLY A 72 -17.01 -3.36 1.69
C GLY A 72 -15.50 -3.63 1.69
N VAL A 73 -14.73 -3.02 0.78
CA VAL A 73 -13.28 -3.22 0.69
C VAL A 73 -12.55 -2.09 1.41
N GLN A 74 -11.94 -2.43 2.54
CA GLN A 74 -11.31 -1.48 3.46
C GLN A 74 -9.84 -1.17 3.08
N CYS A 75 -9.65 -0.41 2.00
CA CYS A 75 -8.33 0.12 1.66
C CYS A 75 -7.99 1.39 2.42
N ARG A 76 -6.70 1.74 2.49
CA ARG A 76 -6.22 2.92 3.23
C ARG A 76 -5.02 3.58 2.55
N ARG A 77 -4.85 4.89 2.78
CA ARG A 77 -3.55 5.55 2.57
C ARG A 77 -2.50 4.90 3.49
N PRO A 78 -1.30 4.56 3.02
CA PRO A 78 -0.25 4.00 3.88
C PRO A 78 0.37 5.04 4.82
N VAL A 79 0.32 6.32 4.44
CA VAL A 79 0.76 7.46 5.24
C VAL A 79 -0.40 8.44 5.36
N PHE A 80 -0.73 8.87 6.58
CA PHE A 80 -1.83 9.80 6.81
C PHE A 80 -1.53 11.21 6.30
N ARG A 81 -0.34 11.74 6.60
CA ARG A 81 0.15 13.03 6.10
C ARG A 81 1.68 12.99 6.01
N PRO A 82 2.30 13.43 4.90
CA PRO A 82 3.76 13.46 4.76
C PRO A 82 4.43 14.36 5.81
N LEU A 83 5.58 13.95 6.32
CA LEU A 83 6.29 14.65 7.40
C LEU A 83 6.66 16.10 7.03
N HIS A 84 7.11 16.33 5.79
CA HIS A 84 7.50 17.67 5.35
C HIS A 84 6.33 18.67 5.39
N ARG A 85 5.09 18.22 5.19
CA ARG A 85 3.89 19.07 5.35
C ARG A 85 3.63 19.46 6.81
N TYR A 86 4.00 18.63 7.79
CA TYR A 86 3.93 19.00 9.20
C TYR A 86 4.97 20.06 9.57
N LEU A 87 6.14 19.98 8.95
CA LEU A 87 7.26 20.86 9.23
C LEU A 87 7.26 22.14 8.37
N GLY A 88 6.29 22.31 7.47
CA GLY A 88 6.25 23.44 6.54
C GLY A 88 7.39 23.45 5.52
N LEU A 89 8.00 22.29 5.25
CA LEU A 89 9.13 22.14 4.33
C LEU A 89 8.65 21.79 2.92
N ASN A 90 9.39 22.27 1.92
CA ASN A 90 9.16 22.00 0.49
C ASN A 90 10.31 21.18 -0.11
N GLY A 91 10.18 20.76 -1.37
CA GLY A 91 11.25 20.05 -2.09
C GLY A 91 11.20 18.51 -1.98
N TYR A 92 10.05 17.93 -1.63
CA TYR A 92 9.86 16.47 -1.49
C TYR A 92 8.89 15.88 -2.53
N PRO A 93 9.16 16.01 -3.84
CA PRO A 93 8.21 15.62 -4.90
C PRO A 93 7.85 14.13 -4.89
N ASN A 94 8.81 13.25 -4.55
CA ASN A 94 8.57 11.81 -4.47
C ASN A 94 7.65 11.44 -3.28
N SER A 95 7.76 12.15 -2.16
CA SER A 95 6.88 11.96 -1.00
C SER A 95 5.47 12.44 -1.31
N GLU A 96 5.34 13.53 -2.07
CA GLU A 96 4.05 14.03 -2.55
C GLU A 96 3.39 13.05 -3.51
N GLU A 97 4.15 12.54 -4.48
CA GLU A 97 3.64 11.52 -5.40
C GLU A 97 3.21 10.25 -4.68
N ALA A 98 4.03 9.74 -3.74
CA ALA A 98 3.68 8.58 -2.95
C ALA A 98 2.42 8.82 -2.12
N PHE A 99 2.25 10.03 -1.57
CA PHE A 99 1.01 10.40 -0.88
C PHE A 99 -0.19 10.34 -1.83
N GLU A 100 -0.09 10.90 -3.03
CA GLU A 100 -1.22 10.94 -3.98
C GLU A 100 -1.58 9.58 -4.59
N THR A 101 -0.62 8.66 -4.68
CA THR A 101 -0.76 7.45 -5.51
C THR A 101 -0.69 6.13 -4.75
N ALA A 102 -0.20 6.10 -3.52
CA ALA A 102 -0.03 4.84 -2.79
C ALA A 102 -1.33 4.39 -2.10
N LEU A 103 -1.75 3.16 -2.40
CA LEU A 103 -2.93 2.51 -1.83
C LEU A 103 -2.50 1.24 -1.08
N SER A 104 -2.80 1.16 0.21
CA SER A 104 -2.75 -0.11 0.93
C SER A 104 -4.04 -0.87 0.75
N VAL A 105 -3.94 -2.10 0.29
CA VAL A 105 -5.05 -3.06 0.27
C VAL A 105 -5.09 -3.85 1.59
N PRO A 106 -6.23 -4.49 1.91
CA PRO A 106 -6.38 -5.35 3.09
C PRO A 106 -5.35 -6.49 3.18
#